data_AF-A0A0S9E912-F1
#
_entry.id   AF-A0A0S9E912-F1
#
_cell.length_a   1.000
_cell.length_b   1.000
_cell.length_c   1.000
_cell.angle_alpha   90.00
_cell.angle_beta   90.00
_cell.angle_gamma   90.00
#
_symmetry.space_group_name_H-M   'P 1'
#
loop_
_entity.id
_entity.type
_entity.pdbx_description
1 polymer ?
#
loop_
_entity_poly.entity_id
_entity_poly.type
_entity_poly.pdbx_seq_one_letter_code
_entity_poly.pdbx_strand_id
1 'polypeptide(L)'
;MNRWMDGACRGLEAVIAAMLALMVVLVFGNVVLRYGFNSGITVSEEVSRWLFIWMTFLGAIVALREHGHLGVDMVVQRLPAVGKKICLALGHGVMLYIVWLLFQGSLAQARINWDVTAPTTGASMAIVYAAGLVFAVCAALILAIDLYRLLSGQIADADLVMVQESEEAVQLQQILGSAGTTHASPGKEGAR
;
A
#
# COMPACT_ATOMS: atom_id res chain seq x y z
N MET A 1 -14.37 -6.76 -15.82
CA MET A 1 -14.53 -6.23 -14.44
C MET A 1 -13.34 -5.41 -13.96
N ASN A 2 -12.19 -5.42 -14.66
CA ASN A 2 -10.96 -4.74 -14.20
C ASN A 2 -11.07 -3.21 -14.23
N ARG A 3 -11.69 -2.61 -15.26
CA ARG A 3 -11.79 -1.15 -15.41
C ARG A 3 -12.47 -0.42 -14.23
N TRP A 4 -13.42 -1.06 -13.57
CA TRP A 4 -14.09 -0.50 -12.38
C TRP A 4 -13.16 -0.53 -11.16
N MET A 5 -12.42 -1.61 -10.96
CA MET A 5 -11.42 -1.73 -9.90
C MET A 5 -10.23 -0.80 -10.14
N ASP A 6 -9.76 -0.66 -11.39
CA ASP A 6 -8.69 0.28 -11.78
C ASP A 6 -9.12 1.75 -11.59
N GLY A 7 -10.39 2.04 -11.83
CA GLY A 7 -10.97 3.36 -11.60
C GLY A 7 -11.07 3.68 -10.10
N ALA A 8 -11.52 2.72 -9.29
CA ALA A 8 -11.57 2.85 -7.84
C ALA A 8 -10.17 3.04 -7.23
N CYS A 9 -9.18 2.30 -7.72
CA CYS A 9 -7.80 2.39 -7.26
C CYS A 9 -7.17 3.77 -7.56
N ARG A 10 -7.35 4.27 -8.80
CA ARG A 10 -6.94 5.65 -9.15
C ARG A 10 -7.67 6.72 -8.35
N GLY A 11 -8.96 6.53 -8.07
CA GLY A 11 -9.70 7.41 -7.18
C GLY A 11 -9.10 7.43 -5.77
N LEU A 12 -8.69 6.26 -5.27
CA LEU A 12 -8.06 6.12 -3.96
C LEU A 12 -6.68 6.79 -3.91
N GLU A 13 -5.85 6.60 -4.93
CA GLU A 13 -4.57 7.31 -5.10
C GLU A 13 -4.75 8.83 -5.13
N ALA A 14 -5.76 9.33 -5.84
CA ALA A 14 -6.07 10.75 -5.87
C ALA A 14 -6.49 11.29 -4.49
N VAL A 15 -7.28 10.51 -3.73
CA VAL A 15 -7.64 10.85 -2.34
C VAL A 15 -6.39 10.86 -1.45
N ILE A 16 -5.53 9.85 -1.55
CA ILE A 16 -4.26 9.77 -0.81
C ILE A 16 -3.38 10.99 -1.10
N ALA A 17 -3.23 11.35 -2.39
CA ALA A 17 -2.45 12.52 -2.80
C ALA A 17 -3.04 13.83 -2.25
N ALA A 18 -4.38 13.97 -2.28
CA ALA A 18 -5.07 15.14 -1.71
C ALA A 18 -4.88 15.23 -0.19
N MET A 19 -4.96 14.10 0.52
CA MET A 19 -4.70 14.03 1.97
C MET A 19 -3.27 14.40 2.31
N LEU A 20 -2.30 13.95 1.50
CA LEU A 20 -0.89 14.31 1.65
C LEU A 20 -0.67 15.80 1.44
N ALA A 21 -1.22 16.37 0.37
CA ALA A 21 -1.14 17.80 0.09
C ALA A 21 -1.75 18.63 1.22
N LEU A 22 -2.93 18.24 1.72
CA LEU A 22 -3.58 18.90 2.85
C LEU A 22 -2.73 18.82 4.12
N MET A 23 -2.15 17.66 4.41
CA MET A 23 -1.26 17.46 5.55
C MET A 23 -0.03 18.39 5.47
N VAL A 24 0.58 18.50 4.29
CA VAL A 24 1.72 19.40 4.05
C VAL A 24 1.31 20.85 4.27
N VAL A 25 0.18 21.30 3.70
CA VAL A 25 -0.32 22.68 3.87
C VAL A 25 -0.62 22.99 5.34
N LEU A 26 -1.23 22.06 6.07
CA LEU A 26 -1.54 22.25 7.50
C LEU A 26 -0.26 22.41 8.32
N VAL A 27 0.67 21.45 8.22
CA VAL A 27 1.90 21.45 9.02
C VAL A 27 2.79 22.63 8.65
N PHE A 28 3.00 22.88 7.35
CA PHE A 28 3.79 24.00 6.88
C PHE A 28 3.15 25.35 7.24
N GLY A 29 1.84 25.48 7.02
CA GLY A 29 1.08 26.67 7.38
C GLY A 29 1.16 26.97 8.88
N ASN A 30 1.06 25.94 9.73
CA ASN A 30 1.20 26.09 11.17
C ASN A 30 2.61 26.57 11.57
N VAL A 31 3.66 26.08 10.92
CA VAL A 31 5.04 26.56 11.12
C VAL A 31 5.18 28.03 10.73
N VAL A 32 4.71 28.41 9.54
CA VAL A 32 4.76 29.81 9.06
C VAL A 32 4.00 30.75 10.00
N LEU A 33 2.82 30.35 10.46
CA LEU A 33 2.03 31.15 11.38
C LEU A 33 2.75 31.34 12.72
N ARG A 34 3.36 30.26 13.23
CA ARG A 34 4.01 30.26 14.53
C ARG A 34 5.26 31.14 14.55
N TYR A 35 6.09 31.06 13.52
CA TYR A 35 7.32 31.83 13.46
C TYR A 35 7.16 33.21 12.83
N GLY A 36 6.23 33.39 11.90
CA GLY A 36 6.00 34.66 11.19
C GLY A 36 5.00 35.59 11.89
N PHE A 37 3.97 35.04 12.54
CA PHE A 37 2.87 35.80 13.13
C PHE A 37 2.73 35.59 14.65
N ASN A 38 3.63 34.81 15.26
CA ASN A 38 3.58 34.44 16.67
C ASN A 38 2.21 33.85 17.10
N SER A 39 1.52 33.18 16.17
CA SER A 39 0.19 32.59 16.33
C SER A 39 0.18 31.18 15.74
N GLY A 40 -0.63 30.25 16.23
CA GLY A 40 -0.57 28.84 15.81
C GLY A 40 -1.94 28.20 15.63
N ILE A 41 -1.99 27.15 14.82
CA ILE A 41 -3.15 26.28 14.64
C ILE A 41 -2.96 25.06 15.55
N THR A 42 -3.54 25.10 16.75
CA THR A 42 -3.40 24.02 17.75
C THR A 42 -3.88 22.66 17.24
N VAL A 43 -4.89 22.66 16.37
CA VAL A 43 -5.51 21.47 15.77
C VAL A 43 -4.63 20.84 14.67
N SER A 44 -3.65 21.57 14.13
CA SER A 44 -2.86 21.12 12.98
C SER A 44 -2.10 19.82 13.26
N GLU A 45 -1.57 19.65 14.47
CA GLU A 45 -0.84 18.42 14.83
C GLU A 45 -1.79 17.22 14.83
N GLU A 46 -2.95 17.36 15.45
CA GLU A 46 -3.94 16.29 15.61
C GLU A 46 -4.53 15.86 14.27
N VAL A 47 -4.98 16.81 13.45
CA VAL A 47 -5.54 16.53 12.12
C VAL A 47 -4.49 15.93 11.18
N SER A 48 -3.25 16.42 11.22
CA SER A 48 -2.17 15.84 10.40
C SER A 48 -1.91 14.38 10.74
N ARG A 49 -1.97 14.01 12.03
CA ARG A 49 -1.84 12.63 12.49
C ARG A 49 -3.00 11.76 12.02
N TRP A 50 -4.22 12.29 12.04
CA TRP A 50 -5.39 11.55 11.55
C TRP A 50 -5.32 11.34 10.04
N LEU A 51 -4.98 12.37 9.27
CA LEU A 51 -4.78 12.26 7.83
C LEU A 51 -3.70 11.22 7.50
N PHE A 52 -2.60 11.20 8.25
CA PHE A 52 -1.54 10.21 8.07
C PHE A 52 -2.02 8.77 8.30
N ILE A 53 -2.80 8.52 9.35
CA ILE A 53 -3.34 7.18 9.67
C ILE A 53 -4.29 6.73 8.55
N TRP A 54 -5.21 7.60 8.14
CA TRP A 54 -6.11 7.31 7.02
C TRP A 54 -5.33 7.04 5.74
N MET A 55 -4.35 7.88 5.40
CA MET A 55 -3.51 7.70 4.22
C MET A 55 -2.77 6.36 4.22
N THR A 56 -2.23 5.95 5.37
CA THR A 56 -1.55 4.66 5.54
C THR A 56 -2.49 3.49 5.24
N PHE A 57 -3.70 3.52 5.80
CA PHE A 57 -4.69 2.47 5.56
C PHE A 57 -5.19 2.45 4.13
N LEU A 58 -5.50 3.62 3.53
CA LEU A 58 -5.92 3.68 2.12
C LEU A 58 -4.80 3.22 1.18
N GLY A 59 -3.55 3.60 1.47
CA GLY A 59 -2.38 3.14 0.72
C GLY A 59 -2.17 1.64 0.82
N ALA A 60 -2.43 1.05 1.99
CA ALA A 60 -2.40 -0.41 2.16
C ALA A 60 -3.46 -1.13 1.31
N ILE A 61 -4.63 -0.53 1.04
CA ILE A 61 -5.63 -1.10 0.12
C ILE A 61 -5.08 -1.17 -1.31
N VAL A 62 -4.44 -0.08 -1.77
CA VAL A 62 -3.80 -0.01 -3.10
C VAL A 62 -2.68 -1.06 -3.19
N ALA A 63 -1.80 -1.10 -2.20
CA ALA A 63 -0.69 -2.05 -2.15
C ALA A 63 -1.16 -3.52 -2.09
N LEU A 64 -2.22 -3.82 -1.33
CA LEU A 64 -2.80 -5.17 -1.26
C LEU A 64 -3.29 -5.63 -2.64
N ARG A 65 -3.85 -4.73 -3.42
CA ARG A 65 -4.30 -5.01 -4.79
C ARG A 65 -3.14 -5.26 -5.75
N GLU A 66 -2.06 -4.48 -5.64
CA GLU A 66 -0.91 -4.57 -6.55
C GLU A 66 0.07 -5.70 -6.20
N HIS A 67 0.15 -6.10 -4.93
CA HIS A 67 1.22 -6.96 -4.41
C HIS A 67 0.72 -8.14 -3.56
N GLY A 68 -0.54 -8.54 -3.73
CA GLY A 68 -1.25 -9.41 -2.80
C GLY A 68 -0.47 -10.64 -2.29
N HIS A 69 0.36 -11.29 -3.10
CA HIS A 69 0.95 -12.61 -2.77
C HIS A 69 2.46 -12.76 -2.99
N LEU A 70 3.19 -11.69 -3.35
CA LEU A 70 4.59 -11.75 -3.80
C LEU A 70 5.53 -12.61 -2.93
N GLY A 71 5.33 -12.61 -1.60
CA GLY A 71 6.15 -13.38 -0.66
C GLY A 71 5.90 -14.90 -0.66
N VAL A 72 4.68 -15.34 -0.99
CA VAL A 72 4.31 -16.77 -1.05
C VAL A 72 4.63 -17.35 -2.43
N ASP A 73 4.65 -16.51 -3.46
CA ASP A 73 4.84 -16.93 -4.85
C ASP A 73 6.20 -17.60 -5.09
N MET A 74 7.28 -17.10 -4.48
CA MET A 74 8.62 -17.67 -4.66
C MET A 74 8.73 -19.11 -4.14
N VAL A 75 8.01 -19.43 -3.05
CA VAL A 75 7.93 -20.79 -2.49
C VAL A 75 6.97 -21.65 -3.32
N VAL A 76 5.83 -21.08 -3.71
CA VAL A 76 4.78 -21.75 -4.50
C VAL A 76 5.28 -22.15 -5.89
N GLN A 77 6.17 -21.37 -6.52
CA GLN A 77 6.72 -21.69 -7.84
C GLN A 77 7.42 -23.05 -7.90
N ARG A 78 7.96 -23.56 -6.78
CA ARG A 78 8.64 -24.86 -6.71
C ARG A 78 7.70 -26.06 -6.46
N LEU A 79 6.41 -25.83 -6.24
CA LEU A 79 5.45 -26.90 -5.95
C LEU A 79 4.76 -27.43 -7.22
N PRO A 80 4.31 -28.70 -7.23
CA PRO A 80 3.44 -29.23 -8.28
C PRO A 80 2.07 -28.53 -8.28
N ALA A 81 1.35 -28.55 -9.40
CA ALA A 81 0.14 -27.75 -9.63
C ALA A 81 -0.93 -27.84 -8.52
N VAL A 82 -1.12 -29.01 -7.92
CA VAL A 82 -2.07 -29.21 -6.80
C VAL A 82 -1.56 -28.53 -5.52
N GLY A 83 -0.26 -28.62 -5.23
CA GLY A 83 0.38 -27.98 -4.08
C GLY A 83 0.33 -26.45 -4.18
N LYS A 84 0.47 -25.90 -5.40
CA LYS A 84 0.32 -24.46 -5.64
C LYS A 84 -1.06 -23.93 -5.23
N LYS A 85 -2.11 -24.60 -5.71
CA LYS A 85 -3.50 -24.21 -5.40
C LYS A 85 -3.81 -24.27 -3.91
N ILE A 86 -3.35 -25.32 -3.22
CA ILE A 86 -3.58 -25.47 -1.77
C ILE A 86 -2.84 -24.37 -1.00
N CYS A 87 -1.57 -24.10 -1.33
CA CYS A 87 -0.79 -23.08 -0.66
C CYS A 87 -1.39 -21.67 -0.85
N LEU A 88 -1.81 -21.34 -2.09
CA LEU A 88 -2.47 -20.06 -2.36
C LEU A 88 -3.80 -19.94 -1.63
N ALA A 89 -4.63 -20.99 -1.63
CA ALA A 89 -5.90 -21.00 -0.90
C ALA A 89 -5.71 -20.84 0.62
N LEU A 90 -4.70 -21.50 1.20
CA LEU A 90 -4.35 -21.32 2.60
C LEU A 90 -3.84 -19.91 2.89
N GLY A 91 -2.99 -19.35 2.02
CA GLY A 91 -2.49 -17.98 2.13
C GLY A 91 -3.64 -16.97 2.16
N HIS A 92 -4.57 -17.06 1.22
CA HIS A 92 -5.79 -16.24 1.21
C HIS A 92 -6.64 -16.45 2.46
N GLY A 93 -6.82 -17.69 2.92
CA GLY A 93 -7.57 -17.99 4.14
C GLY A 93 -6.97 -17.34 5.38
N VAL A 94 -5.64 -17.41 5.53
CA VAL A 94 -4.91 -16.75 6.62
C VAL A 94 -5.02 -15.24 6.53
N MET A 95 -4.86 -14.66 5.34
CA MET A 95 -5.04 -13.21 5.15
C MET A 95 -6.47 -12.76 5.49
N LEU A 96 -7.49 -13.51 5.07
CA LEU A 96 -8.87 -13.22 5.40
C LEU A 96 -9.13 -13.27 6.91
N TYR A 97 -8.50 -14.24 7.60
CA TYR A 97 -8.56 -14.33 9.06
C TYR A 97 -7.88 -13.14 9.75
N ILE A 98 -6.70 -12.71 9.28
CA ILE A 98 -6.01 -11.52 9.80
C ILE A 98 -6.87 -10.27 9.59
N VAL A 99 -7.44 -10.09 8.41
CA VAL A 99 -8.35 -8.98 8.10
C VAL A 99 -9.59 -9.00 8.99
N TRP A 100 -10.13 -10.19 9.27
CA TRP A 100 -11.24 -10.34 10.21
C TRP A 100 -10.87 -9.94 11.64
N LEU A 101 -9.68 -10.35 12.13
CA LEU A 101 -9.18 -9.90 13.43
C LEU A 101 -9.00 -8.39 13.49
N LEU A 102 -8.48 -7.79 12.42
CA LEU A 102 -8.32 -6.35 12.30
C LEU A 102 -9.67 -5.62 12.29
N PHE A 103 -10.68 -6.16 11.60
CA PHE A 103 -12.05 -5.64 11.59
C PHE A 103 -12.63 -5.63 13.02
N GLN A 104 -12.57 -6.76 13.72
CA GLN A 104 -13.07 -6.89 15.09
C GLN A 104 -12.35 -5.95 16.05
N GLY A 105 -11.01 -5.90 15.99
CA GLY A 105 -10.19 -5.02 16.82
C GLY A 105 -10.48 -3.53 16.56
N SER A 106 -10.58 -3.15 15.29
CA SER A 106 -10.88 -1.75 14.90
C SER A 106 -12.29 -1.34 15.31
N LEU A 107 -13.28 -2.23 15.15
CA LEU A 107 -14.65 -1.98 15.57
C LEU A 107 -14.77 -1.84 17.09
N ALA A 108 -14.09 -2.70 17.86
CA ALA A 108 -14.05 -2.61 19.31
C ALA A 108 -13.40 -1.30 19.76
N GLN A 109 -12.27 -0.92 19.16
CA GLN A 109 -11.60 0.36 19.45
C GLN A 109 -12.46 1.57 19.07
N ALA A 110 -13.14 1.54 17.93
CA ALA A 110 -14.05 2.62 17.52
C ALA A 110 -15.22 2.79 18.49
N ARG A 111 -15.77 1.70 19.03
CA ARG A 111 -16.84 1.74 20.04
C ARG A 111 -16.34 2.30 21.38
N ILE A 112 -15.18 1.85 21.85
CA ILE A 112 -14.60 2.32 23.12
C ILE A 112 -14.28 3.82 23.05
N ASN A 113 -13.74 4.26 21.92
CA ASN A 113 -13.31 5.64 21.72
C ASN A 113 -14.40 6.55 21.14
N TRP A 114 -15.66 6.10 21.12
CA TRP A 114 -16.76 6.89 20.57
C TRP A 114 -17.00 8.15 21.40
N ASP A 115 -17.04 8.01 22.72
CA ASP A 115 -17.25 9.11 23.66
C ASP A 115 -15.94 9.81 24.08
N VAL A 116 -14.80 9.33 23.57
CA VAL A 116 -13.49 9.94 23.83
C VAL A 116 -13.26 11.04 22.80
N THR A 117 -13.31 12.28 23.27
CA THR A 117 -13.06 13.46 22.44
C THR A 117 -11.58 13.80 22.41
N ALA A 118 -11.13 14.23 21.25
CA ALA A 118 -9.75 14.64 21.03
C ALA A 118 -9.47 16.01 21.70
N PRO A 119 -8.30 16.21 22.33
CA PRO A 119 -8.07 17.37 23.19
C PRO A 119 -8.11 18.72 22.48
N THR A 120 -7.71 18.76 21.20
CA THR A 120 -7.60 20.02 20.46
C THR A 120 -8.80 20.28 19.58
N THR A 121 -9.33 19.24 18.92
CA THR A 121 -10.46 19.40 17.98
C THR A 121 -11.82 19.16 18.61
N GLY A 122 -11.88 18.49 19.78
CA GLY A 122 -13.13 18.05 20.41
C GLY A 122 -13.90 16.97 19.65
N ALA A 123 -13.37 16.51 18.51
CA ALA A 123 -14.00 15.46 17.70
C ALA A 123 -13.73 14.07 18.31
N SER A 124 -14.61 13.11 18.01
CA SER A 124 -14.49 11.74 18.52
C SER A 124 -13.27 11.03 17.93
N MET A 125 -12.49 10.37 18.80
CA MET A 125 -11.35 9.56 18.41
C MET A 125 -11.74 8.29 17.61
N ALA A 126 -13.03 7.95 17.55
CA ALA A 126 -13.54 6.89 16.70
C ALA A 126 -13.17 7.07 15.22
N ILE A 127 -12.97 8.30 14.75
CA ILE A 127 -12.59 8.59 13.36
C ILE A 127 -11.23 7.97 12.99
N VAL A 128 -10.32 7.84 13.95
CA VAL A 128 -9.00 7.25 13.73
C VAL A 128 -9.11 5.74 13.52
N TYR A 129 -9.95 5.08 14.33
CA TYR A 129 -10.16 3.63 14.25
C TYR A 129 -11.07 3.23 13.08
N ALA A 130 -11.92 4.14 12.60
CA ALA A 130 -12.71 3.95 11.40
C ALA A 130 -11.84 3.71 10.15
N ALA A 131 -10.62 4.27 10.09
CA ALA A 131 -9.68 4.00 9.00
C ALA A 131 -9.35 2.50 8.89
N GLY A 132 -9.11 1.84 10.02
CA GLY A 132 -8.87 0.39 10.09
C GLY A 132 -10.10 -0.43 9.68
N LEU A 133 -11.31 0.05 10.01
CA LEU A 133 -12.55 -0.59 9.61
C LEU A 133 -12.75 -0.53 8.08
N VAL A 134 -12.51 0.64 7.48
CA VAL A 134 -12.58 0.84 6.02
C VAL A 134 -11.57 -0.06 5.31
N PHE A 135 -10.32 -0.09 5.78
CA PHE A 135 -9.31 -0.99 5.26
C PHE A 135 -9.75 -2.45 5.34
N ALA A 136 -10.23 -2.90 6.49
CA ALA A 136 -10.62 -4.29 6.68
C ALA A 136 -11.76 -4.72 5.75
N VAL A 137 -12.78 -3.88 5.56
CA VAL A 137 -13.89 -4.16 4.64
C VAL A 137 -13.39 -4.22 3.20
N CYS A 138 -12.61 -3.24 2.76
CA CYS A 138 -12.07 -3.23 1.39
C CYS A 138 -11.13 -4.41 1.14
N ALA A 139 -10.21 -4.70 2.06
CA ALA A 139 -9.28 -5.82 1.97
C ALA A 139 -10.01 -7.16 1.95
N ALA A 140 -11.05 -7.34 2.77
CA ALA A 140 -11.86 -8.56 2.77
C ALA A 140 -12.57 -8.77 1.42
N LEU A 141 -13.10 -7.70 0.81
CA LEU A 141 -13.73 -7.78 -0.50
C LEU A 141 -12.73 -8.15 -1.60
N ILE A 142 -11.54 -7.53 -1.61
CA ILE A 142 -10.48 -7.84 -2.58
C ILE A 142 -10.06 -9.32 -2.43
N LEU A 143 -9.71 -9.74 -1.21
CA LEU A 143 -9.28 -11.12 -0.94
C LEU A 143 -10.36 -12.15 -1.23
N ALA A 144 -11.64 -11.84 -0.98
CA ALA A 144 -12.74 -12.73 -1.30
C ALA A 144 -12.95 -12.88 -2.81
N ILE A 145 -12.79 -11.80 -3.59
CA ILE A 145 -12.83 -11.84 -5.05
C ILE A 145 -11.67 -12.68 -5.59
N ASP A 146 -10.47 -12.48 -5.06
CA ASP A 146 -9.28 -13.22 -5.51
C ASP A 146 -9.39 -14.72 -5.15
N LEU A 147 -9.89 -15.04 -3.95
CA LEU A 147 -10.17 -16.41 -3.55
C LEU A 147 -11.24 -17.06 -4.45
N TYR A 148 -12.29 -16.32 -4.81
CA TYR A 148 -13.31 -16.81 -5.74
C TYR A 148 -12.74 -17.06 -7.15
N ARG A 149 -11.86 -16.18 -7.64
CA ARG A 149 -11.14 -16.37 -8.91
C ARG A 149 -10.25 -17.60 -8.88
N LEU A 150 -9.57 -17.85 -7.76
CA LEU A 150 -8.72 -19.02 -7.57
C LEU A 150 -9.54 -20.32 -7.62
N LEU A 151 -10.66 -20.35 -6.90
CA LEU A 151 -11.55 -21.52 -6.83
C LEU A 151 -12.28 -21.79 -8.15
N SER A 152 -12.64 -20.74 -8.90
CA SER A 152 -13.28 -20.86 -10.22
C SER A 152 -12.30 -21.27 -11.34
N GLY A 153 -11.01 -21.47 -11.01
CA GLY A 153 -10.00 -21.94 -11.97
C GLY A 153 -9.61 -20.91 -13.04
N GLN A 154 -9.98 -19.63 -12.85
CA GLN A 154 -9.67 -18.54 -13.77
C GLN A 154 -8.29 -17.92 -13.56
N ILE A 155 -7.57 -18.30 -12.50
CA ILE A 155 -6.19 -17.84 -12.27
C ILE A 155 -5.24 -18.76 -13.05
N ALA A 156 -5.01 -18.37 -14.29
CA ALA A 156 -3.79 -18.70 -15.01
C ALA A 156 -2.66 -17.83 -14.42
N ASP A 157 -1.45 -18.40 -14.34
CA ASP A 157 -0.19 -17.87 -13.79
C ASP A 157 0.30 -16.48 -14.32
N ALA A 158 -0.56 -15.62 -14.87
CA ALA A 158 -0.20 -14.45 -15.66
C ALA A 158 0.02 -13.13 -14.87
N ASP A 159 -0.51 -12.98 -13.64
CA ASP A 159 -0.40 -11.70 -12.89
C ASP A 159 0.88 -11.58 -12.05
N LEU A 160 1.64 -12.68 -11.85
CA LEU A 160 2.88 -12.67 -11.06
C LEU A 160 4.12 -12.26 -11.85
N VAL A 161 4.00 -12.22 -13.18
CA VAL A 161 5.14 -11.99 -14.10
C VAL A 161 5.36 -10.49 -14.37
N MET A 162 4.34 -9.64 -14.18
CA MET A 162 4.41 -8.21 -14.55
C MET A 162 5.33 -7.37 -13.65
N VAL A 163 5.52 -7.75 -12.37
CA VAL A 163 6.43 -7.03 -11.45
C VAL A 163 7.86 -7.54 -11.62
N GLN A 164 8.04 -8.85 -11.85
CA GLN A 164 9.36 -9.46 -12.03
C GLN A 164 10.04 -8.97 -13.33
N GLU A 165 9.28 -8.82 -14.42
CA GLU A 165 9.82 -8.22 -15.66
C GLU A 165 10.30 -6.78 -15.45
N SER A 166 9.64 -6.00 -14.57
CA SER A 166 10.03 -4.62 -14.30
C SER A 166 11.31 -4.51 -13.45
N GLU A 167 11.50 -5.38 -12.46
CA GLU A 167 12.72 -5.41 -11.63
C GLU A 167 13.91 -6.00 -12.39
N GLU A 168 13.70 -7.08 -13.16
CA GLU A 168 14.74 -7.72 -13.97
C GLU A 168 15.19 -6.82 -15.14
N ALA A 169 14.26 -6.10 -15.79
CA ALA A 169 14.61 -5.14 -16.84
C ALA A 169 15.46 -3.97 -16.31
N VAL A 170 15.12 -3.45 -15.13
CA VAL A 170 15.90 -2.38 -14.49
C VAL A 170 17.28 -2.87 -14.05
N GLN A 171 17.38 -4.09 -13.49
CA GLN A 171 18.65 -4.70 -13.12
C GLN A 171 19.53 -4.99 -14.34
N LEU A 172 18.97 -5.53 -15.43
CA LEU A 172 19.71 -5.74 -16.67
C LEU A 172 20.19 -4.43 -17.28
N GLN A 173 19.37 -3.37 -17.25
CA GLN A 173 19.78 -2.06 -17.74
C GLN A 173 20.91 -1.46 -16.88
N GLN A 174 20.92 -1.70 -15.57
CA GLN A 174 22.04 -1.31 -14.68
C GLN A 174 23.32 -2.13 -14.91
N ILE A 175 23.20 -3.45 -15.11
CA ILE A 175 24.33 -4.34 -15.39
C ILE A 175 24.92 -4.04 -16.77
N LEU A 176 24.09 -3.87 -17.80
CA LEU A 176 24.55 -3.52 -19.15
C LEU A 176 25.10 -2.08 -19.21
N GLY A 177 24.49 -1.14 -18.47
CA GLY A 177 24.96 0.23 -18.35
C GLY A 177 26.33 0.36 -17.66
N SER A 178 26.61 -0.51 -16.68
CA SER A 178 27.92 -0.57 -16.01
C SER A 178 28.97 -1.37 -16.79
N ALA A 179 28.55 -2.35 -17.60
CA ALA A 179 29.45 -3.09 -18.50
C ALA A 179 29.90 -2.25 -19.71
N GLY A 180 29.04 -1.37 -20.22
CA GLY A 180 29.32 -0.49 -21.36
C GLY A 180 30.43 0.56 -21.11
N THR A 181 30.74 0.87 -19.85
CA THR A 181 31.80 1.84 -19.50
C THR A 181 33.19 1.22 -19.32
N THR A 182 33.33 -0.11 -19.36
CA THR A 182 34.60 -0.78 -18.98
C THR A 182 35.39 -1.36 -20.17
N HIS A 183 34.84 -1.37 -21.39
CA HIS A 183 35.50 -1.98 -22.57
C HIS A 183 35.61 -1.08 -23.82
N ALA A 184 35.93 0.20 -23.63
CA ALA A 184 36.55 1.03 -24.68
C ALA A 184 38.07 1.15 -24.43
N SER A 185 38.80 0.07 -24.70
CA SER A 185 40.28 -0.02 -24.82
C SER A 185 40.70 0.52 -26.22
N PRO A 186 41.94 1.00 -26.55
CA PRO A 186 43.22 0.49 -26.04
C PRO A 186 44.41 1.47 -25.91
N GLY A 187 45.45 1.01 -25.22
CA GLY A 187 46.80 1.57 -25.36
C GLY A 187 47.38 1.30 -26.75
N LYS A 188 48.04 2.33 -27.33
CA LYS A 188 49.27 2.29 -28.15
C LYS A 188 49.53 3.70 -28.68
N GLU A 189 50.38 4.45 -27.98
CA GLU A 189 51.08 5.58 -28.59
C GLU A 189 52.55 5.54 -28.15
N GLY A 190 53.33 4.83 -28.95
CA GLY A 190 54.78 4.75 -28.88
C GLY A 190 55.32 4.68 -30.30
N ALA A 191 55.57 5.86 -30.89
CA ALA A 191 56.34 6.03 -32.12
C ALA A 191 56.97 7.43 -32.13
N ARG A 192 58.09 7.58 -31.41
CA ARG A 192 59.25 8.38 -31.81
C ARG A 192 60.50 7.72 -31.25
#